data_AF-A0A284VPK0-F1
#
_entry.id   AF-A0A284VPK0-F1
#
_cell.length_a   1.000
_cell.length_b   1.000
_cell.length_c   1.000
_cell.angle_alpha   90.00
_cell.angle_beta   90.00
_cell.angle_gamma   90.00
#
_symmetry.space_group_name_H-M   'P 1'
#
loop_
_entity.id
_entity.type
_entity.pdbx_description
1 polymer ?
#
loop_
_entity_poly.entity_id
_entity_poly.type
_entity_poly.pdbx_seq_one_letter_code
_entity_poly.pdbx_strand_id
1 'polypeptide(L)'
;MNYNFGEPNEQINAGDALEWNNYDDDTFTLVEMNQKMANITVRGSGRTTYIFNTTGTYKFGLFYNGMRGDPKIQTIAVKVNEKPDQILIQQIFDQIRKISGVNTS
;
A
#
# COMPACT_ATOMS: atom_id res chain seq x y z
N MET A 1 20.32 16.66 10.02
CA MET A 1 18.86 16.52 9.85
C MET A 1 18.52 15.03 9.90
N ASN A 2 17.38 14.65 10.47
CA ASN A 2 16.95 13.26 10.62
C ASN A 2 15.57 13.13 9.97
N TYR A 3 15.54 12.98 8.64
CA TYR A 3 14.30 12.77 7.90
C TYR A 3 13.78 11.36 8.17
N ASN A 4 12.47 11.23 8.38
CA ASN A 4 11.80 9.97 8.64
C ASN A 4 10.42 9.95 8.00
N PHE A 5 9.88 8.75 7.82
CA PHE A 5 8.45 8.60 7.57
C PHE A 5 7.66 8.94 8.83
N GLY A 6 6.52 9.61 8.66
CA GLY A 6 5.58 9.87 9.76
C GLY A 6 5.04 8.59 10.38
N GLU A 7 4.77 7.58 9.54
CA GLU A 7 4.41 6.23 9.97
C GLU A 7 5.34 5.21 9.29
N PRO A 8 6.25 4.55 10.02
CA PRO A 8 7.16 3.57 9.44
C PRO A 8 6.50 2.24 9.06
N ASN A 9 5.31 1.91 9.62
CA ASN A 9 4.63 0.66 9.30
C ASN A 9 3.13 0.89 9.07
N GLU A 10 2.67 0.57 7.87
CA GLU A 10 1.25 0.70 7.52
C GLU A 10 0.66 -0.62 7.05
N GLN A 11 -0.64 -0.76 7.25
CA GLN A 11 -1.43 -1.85 6.70
C GLN A 11 -2.65 -1.27 5.98
N ILE A 12 -2.77 -1.59 4.70
CA ILE A 12 -3.85 -1.11 3.82
C ILE A 12 -4.44 -2.29 3.04
N ASN A 13 -5.54 -2.06 2.34
CA ASN A 13 -6.15 -3.04 1.45
C ASN A 13 -5.77 -2.80 0.00
N ALA A 14 -5.80 -3.85 -0.81
CA ALA A 14 -5.66 -3.72 -2.25
C ALA A 14 -6.75 -2.81 -2.83
N GLY A 15 -6.33 -1.81 -3.61
CA GLY A 15 -7.16 -0.74 -4.15
C GLY A 15 -7.10 0.56 -3.33
N ASP A 16 -6.51 0.56 -2.14
CA ASP A 16 -6.32 1.78 -1.36
C ASP A 16 -5.23 2.66 -1.97
N ALA A 17 -5.40 3.97 -1.78
CA ALA A 17 -4.41 4.98 -2.13
C ALA A 17 -3.65 5.42 -0.88
N LEU A 18 -2.33 5.52 -0.97
CA LEU A 18 -1.50 6.19 0.03
C LEU A 18 -0.98 7.51 -0.54
N GLU A 19 -1.07 8.57 0.26
CA GLU A 19 -0.48 9.87 -0.04
C GLU A 19 0.74 10.11 0.86
N TRP A 20 1.88 10.39 0.25
CA TRP A 20 3.05 10.91 0.97
C TRP A 20 3.06 12.43 0.84
N ASN A 21 2.93 13.10 1.99
CA ASN A 21 3.07 14.53 2.12
C ASN A 21 4.48 14.85 2.61
N ASN A 22 5.22 15.63 1.81
CA ASN A 22 6.53 16.10 2.17
C ASN A 22 6.40 17.46 2.85
N TYR A 23 6.65 17.49 4.16
CA TYR A 23 6.61 18.69 4.98
C TYR A 23 7.94 19.45 5.04
N ASP A 24 8.99 18.90 4.41
CA ASP A 24 10.30 19.53 4.29
C ASP A 24 10.44 20.22 2.92
N ASP A 25 11.42 21.11 2.79
CA ASP A 25 11.72 21.81 1.53
C ASP A 25 12.61 20.98 0.58
N ASP A 26 13.18 19.88 1.06
CA ASP A 26 14.02 18.98 0.27
C ASP A 26 13.20 18.08 -0.64
N THR A 27 13.79 17.66 -1.76
CA THR A 27 13.19 16.63 -2.61
C THR A 27 13.63 15.25 -2.17
N PHE A 28 12.66 14.37 -1.94
CA PHE A 28 12.88 12.97 -1.62
C PHE A 28 12.60 12.06 -2.82
N THR A 29 13.29 10.93 -2.85
CA THR A 29 12.96 9.80 -3.71
C THR A 29 12.63 8.59 -2.83
N LEU A 30 11.43 8.06 -3.00
CA LEU A 30 11.01 6.79 -2.40
C LEU A 30 11.38 5.68 -3.39
N VAL A 31 12.25 4.77 -2.95
CA VAL A 31 12.68 3.62 -3.75
C VAL A 31 12.02 2.37 -3.18
N GLU A 32 11.23 1.66 -3.99
CA GLU A 32 10.66 0.38 -3.57
C GLU A 32 11.74 -0.70 -3.68
N MET A 33 12.19 -1.19 -2.53
CA MET A 33 13.38 -2.02 -2.41
C MET A 33 13.19 -3.45 -2.92
N ASN A 34 11.96 -3.89 -3.16
CA ASN A 34 11.65 -5.17 -3.77
C ASN A 34 11.38 -5.06 -5.28
N GLN A 35 11.58 -3.87 -5.86
CA GLN A 35 11.39 -3.56 -7.29
C GLN A 35 9.99 -3.89 -7.83
N LYS A 36 8.97 -3.79 -6.97
CA LYS A 36 7.56 -4.04 -7.34
C LYS A 36 6.94 -2.90 -8.13
N MET A 37 7.55 -1.71 -8.09
CA MET A 37 7.09 -0.52 -8.80
C MET A 37 8.23 0.45 -9.07
N ALA A 38 7.97 1.44 -9.92
CA ALA A 38 8.89 2.54 -10.15
C ALA A 38 9.08 3.41 -8.91
N ASN A 39 10.24 4.07 -8.83
CA ASN A 39 10.54 5.03 -7.78
C ASN A 39 9.58 6.23 -7.84
N ILE A 40 9.33 6.84 -6.69
CA ILE A 40 8.45 8.00 -6.56
C ILE A 40 9.28 9.20 -6.11
N THR A 41 9.17 10.33 -6.81
CA THR A 41 9.75 11.60 -6.38
C THR A 41 8.72 12.40 -5.61
N VAL A 42 9.05 12.82 -4.39
CA VAL A 42 8.24 13.73 -3.58
C VAL A 42 8.98 15.06 -3.48
N ARG A 43 8.53 16.07 -4.22
CA ARG A 43 9.14 17.41 -4.20
C ARG A 43 8.95 18.06 -2.83
N GLY A 44 9.83 19.00 -2.49
CA GLY A 44 9.74 19.81 -1.28
C GLY A 44 8.37 20.52 -1.18
N SER A 45 7.78 20.54 0.02
CA SER A 45 6.44 21.05 0.29
C SER A 45 5.33 20.45 -0.61
N GLY A 46 5.60 19.29 -1.22
CA GLY A 46 4.76 18.64 -2.21
C GLY A 46 4.05 17.40 -1.67
N ARG A 47 3.18 16.83 -2.50
CA ARG A 47 2.49 15.58 -2.22
C ARG A 47 2.49 14.66 -3.43
N THR A 48 2.43 13.36 -3.19
CA THR A 48 2.28 12.36 -4.25
C THR A 48 1.44 11.20 -3.74
N THR A 49 0.69 10.57 -4.64
CA THR A 49 -0.22 9.49 -4.32
C THR A 49 0.11 8.25 -5.14
N TYR A 50 -0.03 7.07 -4.54
CA TYR A 50 0.04 5.80 -5.26
C TYR A 50 -1.09 4.87 -4.82
N ILE A 51 -1.68 4.16 -5.80
CA ILE A 51 -2.75 3.19 -5.56
C ILE A 51 -2.14 1.79 -5.55
N PHE A 52 -2.32 1.08 -4.43
CA PHE A 52 -1.77 -0.25 -4.23
C PHE A 52 -2.76 -1.32 -4.65
N ASN A 53 -2.68 -1.78 -5.91
CA ASN A 53 -3.60 -2.81 -6.43
C ASN A 53 -3.15 -4.25 -6.18
N THR A 54 -1.87 -4.47 -5.86
CA THR A 54 -1.29 -5.81 -5.68
C THR A 54 -1.02 -6.05 -4.21
N THR A 55 -1.44 -7.22 -3.71
CA THR A 55 -1.22 -7.60 -2.31
C THR A 55 0.24 -7.94 -2.02
N GLY A 56 0.59 -7.93 -0.75
CA GLY A 56 1.90 -8.27 -0.23
C GLY A 56 2.60 -7.08 0.42
N THR A 57 3.86 -7.32 0.80
CA THR A 57 4.67 -6.31 1.52
C THR A 57 5.48 -5.46 0.54
N TYR A 58 5.39 -4.15 0.69
CA TYR A 58 6.22 -3.16 0.01
C TYR A 58 7.19 -2.55 1.02
N LYS A 59 8.42 -2.26 0.59
CA LYS A 59 9.44 -1.61 1.44
C LYS A 59 9.98 -0.40 0.70
N PHE A 60 9.78 0.80 1.25
CA PHE A 60 10.25 2.04 0.65
C PHE A 60 11.45 2.58 1.42
N GLY A 61 12.57 2.76 0.74
CA GLY A 61 13.70 3.52 1.25
C GLY A 61 13.54 5.01 0.94
N LEU A 62 13.77 5.87 1.93
CA LEU A 62 13.77 7.33 1.78
C LEU A 62 15.17 7.84 1.42
N PHE A 63 15.32 8.38 0.20
CA PHE A 63 16.58 8.94 -0.31
C PHE A 63 16.46 10.44 -0.57
N TYR A 64 17.57 11.17 -0.39
CA TYR A 64 17.67 12.60 -0.66
C TYR A 64 19.09 12.98 -1.07
N ASN A 65 19.25 14.18 -1.63
CA ASN A 65 20.55 14.67 -2.06
C ASN A 65 21.51 14.85 -0.88
N GLY A 66 22.77 14.43 -1.05
CA GLY A 66 23.80 14.52 -0.01
C GLY A 66 23.64 13.51 1.14
N MET A 67 22.69 12.57 1.04
CA MET A 67 22.50 11.51 2.01
C MET A 67 23.78 10.65 2.17
N ARG A 68 24.06 10.27 3.41
CA ARG A 68 25.13 9.31 3.77
C ARG A 68 24.56 8.25 4.70
N GLY A 69 24.89 6.99 4.45
CA GLY A 69 24.39 5.85 5.23
C GLY A 69 23.08 5.28 4.69
N ASP A 70 22.50 4.35 5.45
CA ASP A 70 21.33 3.59 5.03
C ASP A 70 20.03 4.43 5.05
N PRO A 71 19.12 4.20 4.09
CA PRO A 71 17.83 4.88 4.07
C PRO A 71 16.96 4.50 5.26
N LYS A 72 16.12 5.44 5.68
CA LYS A 72 14.97 5.10 6.52
C LYS A 72 13.99 4.29 5.71
N ILE A 73 13.35 3.31 6.35
CA ILE A 73 12.47 2.35 5.69
C ILE A 73 11.04 2.54 6.17
N GLN A 74 10.09 2.61 5.23
CA GLN A 74 8.68 2.37 5.48
C GLN A 74 8.29 0.99 4.98
N THR A 75 7.53 0.25 5.76
CA THR A 75 6.93 -1.02 5.35
C THR A 75 5.44 -0.87 5.21
N ILE A 76 4.89 -1.25 4.05
CA ILE A 76 3.45 -1.22 3.79
C ILE A 76 2.99 -2.65 3.49
N ALA A 77 2.08 -3.16 4.32
CA ALA A 77 1.44 -4.45 4.12
C ALA A 77 0.10 -4.26 3.42
N VAL A 78 0.01 -4.67 2.15
CA VAL A 78 -1.21 -4.61 1.35
C VAL A 78 -1.95 -5.94 1.45
N LYS A 79 -3.12 -5.93 2.08
CA LYS A 79 -3.97 -7.11 2.27
C LYS A 79 -5.00 -7.25 1.16
N VAL A 80 -5.54 -8.46 1.00
CA VAL A 80 -6.71 -8.67 0.15
C VAL A 80 -7.83 -7.77 0.66
N ASN A 81 -8.49 -7.08 -0.27
CA ASN A 81 -9.68 -6.32 0.05
C ASN A 81 -10.84 -7.30 0.25
N GLU A 82 -11.01 -7.77 1.47
CA GLU A 82 -12.20 -8.52 1.88
C GLU A 82 -13.38 -7.55 1.94
N LYS A 83 -13.91 -7.14 0.78
CA LYS A 83 -15.15 -6.37 0.77
C LYS A 83 -16.24 -7.24 1.41
N PRO A 84 -16.87 -6.79 2.51
CA PRO A 84 -17.95 -7.54 3.16
C PRO A 84 -19.06 -7.93 2.19
N ASP A 85 -19.29 -7.11 1.16
CA ASP A 85 -20.32 -7.33 0.14
C ASP A 85 -20.08 -8.60 -0.69
N GLN A 86 -18.83 -8.98 -0.96
CA GLN A 86 -18.53 -10.22 -1.68
C GLN A 86 -18.74 -11.45 -0.79
N ILE A 87 -18.45 -11.32 0.51
CA ILE A 87 -18.72 -12.37 1.50
C ILE A 87 -20.23 -12.56 1.65
N LEU A 88 -21.01 -11.46 1.71
CA LEU A 88 -22.47 -11.52 1.77
C LEU A 88 -23.08 -12.13 0.50
N ILE A 89 -22.58 -11.75 -0.69
CA ILE A 89 -23.02 -12.35 -1.96
C ILE A 89 -22.73 -13.86 -1.99
N GLN A 90 -21.55 -14.29 -1.54
CA GLN A 90 -21.19 -15.72 -1.48
C GLN A 90 -22.08 -16.47 -0.48
N GLN A 91 -22.33 -15.89 0.70
CA GLN A 91 -23.25 -16.44 1.70
C GLN A 91 -24.68 -16.54 1.18
N ILE A 92 -25.17 -15.54 0.46
CA ILE A 92 -26.49 -15.56 -0.19
C ILE A 92 -26.54 -16.65 -1.26
N PHE A 93 -25.52 -16.77 -2.11
CA PHE A 93 -25.46 -17.86 -3.10
C PHE A 93 -25.48 -19.24 -2.46
N ASP A 94 -24.71 -19.44 -1.39
CA ASP A 94 -24.66 -20.71 -0.69
C ASP A 94 -25.96 -21.01 0.06
N GLN A 95 -26.66 -19.99 0.58
CA GLN A 95 -28.01 -20.14 1.13
C GLN A 95 -29.03 -20.50 0.05
N ILE A 96 -29.01 -19.85 -1.11
CA ILE A 96 -29.90 -20.16 -2.23
C ILE A 96 -29.66 -21.60 -2.71
N ARG A 97 -28.41 -22.05 -2.85
CA ARG A 97 -28.08 -23.43 -3.25
C ARG A 97 -28.63 -24.48 -2.29
N LYS A 98 -28.56 -24.22 -0.97
CA LYS A 98 -29.13 -25.09 0.06
C LYS A 98 -30.66 -25.17 -0.03
N ILE A 99 -31.33 -24.07 -0.36
CA ILE A 99 -32.78 -24.03 -0.53
C ILE A 99 -33.21 -24.71 -1.83
N SER A 100 -32.43 -24.53 -2.91
CA SER A 100 -32.78 -25.05 -4.23
C SER A 100 -32.48 -26.54 -4.43
N GLY A 101 -31.86 -27.21 -3.44
CA GLY A 101 -31.54 -28.65 -3.52
C GLY A 101 -30.55 -29.02 -4.63
N VAL A 102 -29.80 -28.06 -5.16
CA VAL A 102 -28.82 -28.30 -6.23
C VAL A 102 -27.54 -28.84 -5.59
N ASN A 103 -27.48 -30.17 -5.46
CA ASN A 103 -26.24 -30.89 -5.20
C ASN A 103 -25.55 -31.13 -6.55
N THR A 104 -24.45 -30.44 -6.83
CA THR A 104 -23.55 -30.90 -7.89
C THR A 104 -22.68 -32.00 -7.31
N SER A 105 -22.69 -33.15 -8.01
CA SER A 105 -21.91 -34.37 -7.74
C SER A 105 -20.41 -34.13 -7.64
#